data_AF-A0A6L9ZSA9-F1
#
_entry.id   AF-A0A6L9ZSA9-F1
#
_cell.length_a   1.000
_cell.length_b   1.000
_cell.length_c   1.000
_cell.angle_alpha   90.00
_cell.angle_beta   90.00
_cell.angle_gamma   90.00
#
_symmetry.space_group_name_H-M   'P 1'
#
loop_
_entity.id
_entity.type
_entity.pdbx_description
1 polymer ?
#
loop_
_entity_poly.entity_id
_entity_poly.type
_entity_poly.pdbx_seq_one_letter_code
_entity_poly.pdbx_strand_id
1 'polypeptide(L)'
;MTMILPQSINHKIKPSQVSAQLLMPSVKPFNPTAASYYDLTDLGTFRGDITVAKDINDSAQIVGYSINDIGRKQAFVWDANEGMQDIGTIGNDSSCAYSINDDGQVVGYSEYDCSQRKAFIWDKTKGIHYLNTKNNNLSEAYSINNSGQVVGFSVTNNGQRKAFIWDETKGIQNLSISDDIESSAYAINCFGKVVGYSVSSDLIVKAFIWNSDKDIQELPGFLGSDINKSGQVIGFYSLPQHNNRAFLWNGSEEFQDLGTISHNINLQFFDSKAHSINDSGVIVGYSDKLINKEQEEWAKRAFIWDSLNKMQDLNDLIDPSSGWVLKEALSINSHGQIVGWGIKDRSCCAFLLTPIS
;
A
#
# COMPACT_ATOMS: atom_id res chain seq x y z
N MET A 1 65.77 0.33 15.11
CA MET A 1 65.19 0.04 16.43
C MET A 1 63.69 0.01 16.23
N THR A 2 63.17 -1.19 16.01
CA THR A 2 61.85 -1.46 15.43
C THR A 2 60.95 -1.94 16.56
N MET A 3 59.84 -1.25 16.82
CA MET A 3 58.90 -1.61 17.88
C MET A 3 57.76 -2.49 17.33
N ILE A 4 57.49 -3.55 18.08
CA ILE A 4 56.59 -4.67 17.79
C ILE A 4 55.20 -4.36 18.35
N LEU A 5 54.14 -4.61 17.56
CA LEU A 5 52.74 -4.60 17.99
C LEU A 5 52.33 -5.99 18.55
N PRO A 6 51.50 -6.07 19.60
CA PRO A 6 51.03 -7.35 20.15
C PRO A 6 49.84 -7.93 19.38
N GLN A 7 49.82 -9.26 19.30
CA GLN A 7 48.90 -10.12 18.55
C GLN A 7 47.51 -10.27 19.22
N SER A 8 46.50 -10.49 18.38
CA SER A 8 45.11 -10.75 18.72
C SER A 8 44.86 -12.17 19.25
N ILE A 9 44.01 -12.29 20.27
CA ILE A 9 43.59 -13.55 20.89
C ILE A 9 42.34 -14.06 20.16
N ASN A 10 42.48 -15.21 19.49
CA ASN A 10 41.40 -15.98 18.86
C ASN A 10 40.71 -16.89 19.89
N HIS A 11 39.45 -16.60 20.26
CA HIS A 11 38.59 -17.58 20.94
C HIS A 11 37.76 -18.35 19.91
N LYS A 12 38.11 -19.62 19.71
CA LYS A 12 37.36 -20.60 18.92
C LYS A 12 36.05 -20.96 19.64
N ILE A 13 34.91 -20.65 19.04
CA ILE A 13 33.61 -21.26 19.39
C ILE A 13 33.31 -22.32 18.32
N LYS A 14 33.13 -23.57 18.75
CA LYS A 14 32.73 -24.70 17.90
C LYS A 14 31.23 -24.59 17.56
N PRO A 15 30.80 -24.78 16.31
CA PRO A 15 29.38 -24.92 15.98
C PRO A 15 28.89 -26.33 16.34
N SER A 16 27.88 -26.43 17.20
CA SER A 16 27.15 -27.66 17.49
C SER A 16 26.14 -27.96 16.38
N GLN A 17 26.29 -29.13 15.76
CA GLN A 17 25.31 -29.74 14.88
C GLN A 17 24.08 -30.19 15.67
N VAL A 18 22.90 -29.69 15.31
CA VAL A 18 21.65 -30.47 15.30
C VAL A 18 20.82 -29.97 14.13
N SER A 19 20.84 -30.70 13.02
CA SER A 19 19.91 -30.50 11.89
C SER A 19 18.60 -31.21 12.19
N ALA A 20 17.57 -30.47 12.60
CA ALA A 20 16.20 -30.95 12.52
C ALA A 20 15.66 -30.59 11.13
N GLN A 21 15.79 -31.54 10.21
CA GLN A 21 15.23 -31.44 8.87
C GLN A 21 13.71 -31.62 8.98
N LEU A 22 12.98 -30.51 9.07
CA LEU A 22 11.53 -30.53 9.00
C LEU A 22 11.16 -30.92 7.55
N LEU A 23 10.64 -32.14 7.39
CA LEU A 23 10.04 -32.60 6.13
C LEU A 23 8.79 -31.73 5.88
N MET A 24 8.95 -30.68 5.09
CA MET A 24 7.80 -29.98 4.49
C MET A 24 7.10 -30.96 3.53
N PRO A 25 5.77 -30.95 3.44
CA PRO A 25 5.06 -31.72 2.42
C PRO A 25 5.60 -31.30 1.04
N SER A 26 5.97 -32.31 0.25
CA SER A 26 6.51 -32.15 -1.10
C SER A 26 5.48 -31.40 -1.95
N VAL A 27 5.75 -30.11 -2.22
CA VAL A 27 5.00 -29.36 -3.24
C VAL A 27 5.36 -29.99 -4.58
N LYS A 28 4.34 -30.53 -5.26
CA LYS A 28 4.50 -31.13 -6.58
C LYS A 28 5.13 -30.10 -7.55
N PRO A 29 6.08 -30.51 -8.41
CA PRO A 29 6.64 -29.61 -9.41
C PRO A 29 5.53 -29.09 -10.35
N PHE A 30 5.61 -27.79 -10.66
CA PHE A 30 4.73 -27.04 -11.56
C PHE A 30 4.60 -27.73 -12.92
N ASN A 31 3.36 -27.99 -13.34
CA ASN A 31 3.02 -28.57 -14.64
C ASN A 31 2.30 -27.48 -15.47
N PRO A 32 2.86 -27.02 -16.60
CA PRO A 32 2.36 -25.86 -17.35
C PRO A 32 1.18 -26.26 -18.26
N THR A 33 0.04 -26.53 -17.64
CA THR A 33 -1.28 -26.37 -18.25
C THR A 33 -2.01 -25.43 -17.31
N ALA A 34 -2.22 -24.17 -17.74
CA ALA A 34 -2.68 -23.04 -16.94
C ALA A 34 -3.84 -23.41 -16.00
N ALA A 35 -3.51 -23.65 -14.72
CA ALA A 35 -4.46 -23.56 -13.64
C ALA A 35 -4.41 -22.11 -13.16
N SER A 36 -5.54 -21.40 -13.24
CA SER A 36 -5.69 -20.13 -12.53
C SER A 36 -5.39 -20.36 -11.05
N TYR A 37 -4.64 -19.47 -10.43
CA TYR A 37 -4.37 -19.49 -8.98
C TYR A 37 -5.36 -18.61 -8.23
N TYR A 38 -6.01 -17.68 -8.92
CA TYR A 38 -7.02 -16.80 -8.37
C TYR A 38 -8.33 -16.88 -9.15
N ASP A 39 -9.43 -16.92 -8.41
CA ASP A 39 -10.76 -16.60 -8.92
C ASP A 39 -10.90 -15.07 -8.95
N LEU A 40 -11.33 -14.55 -10.11
CA LEU A 40 -11.50 -13.13 -10.33
C LEU A 40 -12.98 -12.74 -10.23
N THR A 41 -13.26 -11.78 -9.35
CA THR A 41 -14.57 -11.15 -9.19
C THR A 41 -14.51 -9.71 -9.68
N ASP A 42 -15.43 -9.36 -10.59
CA ASP A 42 -15.70 -7.99 -11.01
C ASP A 42 -16.60 -7.31 -9.97
N LEU A 43 -16.15 -6.20 -9.38
CA LEU A 43 -16.92 -5.51 -8.35
C LEU A 43 -18.06 -4.66 -8.93
N GLY A 44 -18.06 -4.39 -10.24
CA GLY A 44 -19.04 -3.53 -10.91
C GLY A 44 -18.72 -2.04 -10.78
N THR A 45 -19.70 -1.18 -11.11
CA THR A 45 -19.62 0.29 -11.04
C THR A 45 -20.94 0.89 -10.54
N PHE A 46 -20.90 2.11 -9.96
CA PHE A 46 -22.08 2.76 -9.40
C PHE A 46 -22.96 3.52 -10.38
N ARG A 47 -22.43 3.97 -11.53
CA ARG A 47 -23.07 4.73 -12.64
C ARG A 47 -22.01 5.43 -13.50
N GLY A 48 -21.04 4.67 -14.01
CA GLY A 48 -19.96 5.19 -14.85
C GLY A 48 -18.92 4.13 -15.18
N ASP A 49 -17.85 4.54 -15.86
CA ASP A 49 -16.90 3.61 -16.50
C ASP A 49 -15.60 3.35 -15.72
N ILE A 50 -15.45 3.99 -14.55
CA ILE A 50 -14.21 3.91 -13.76
C ILE A 50 -14.52 3.55 -12.31
N THR A 51 -13.96 2.43 -11.83
CA THR A 51 -14.00 2.02 -10.42
C THR A 51 -12.62 1.55 -9.98
N VAL A 52 -12.22 1.94 -8.76
CA VAL A 52 -10.95 1.55 -8.15
C VAL A 52 -11.20 1.08 -6.73
N ALA A 53 -10.86 -0.18 -6.44
CA ALA A 53 -10.79 -0.71 -5.08
C ALA A 53 -9.45 -0.31 -4.45
N LYS A 54 -9.51 0.33 -3.28
CA LYS A 54 -8.36 0.89 -2.57
C LYS A 54 -7.87 0.02 -1.44
N ASP A 55 -8.78 -0.62 -0.70
CA ASP A 55 -8.41 -1.44 0.45
C ASP A 55 -9.41 -2.57 0.70
N ILE A 56 -8.98 -3.61 1.41
CA ILE A 56 -9.77 -4.79 1.77
C ILE A 56 -9.43 -5.24 3.20
N ASN A 57 -10.44 -5.53 4.02
CA ASN A 57 -10.24 -6.09 5.36
C ASN A 57 -10.32 -7.63 5.37
N ASP A 58 -10.08 -8.26 6.52
CA ASP A 58 -10.07 -9.72 6.64
C ASP A 58 -11.48 -10.36 6.57
N SER A 59 -12.53 -9.54 6.68
CA SER A 59 -13.93 -9.93 6.44
C SER A 59 -14.35 -9.81 4.98
N ALA A 60 -13.40 -9.58 4.07
CA ALA A 60 -13.62 -9.39 2.64
C ALA A 60 -14.54 -8.20 2.29
N GLN A 61 -14.54 -7.17 3.15
CA GLN A 61 -15.16 -5.88 2.84
C GLN A 61 -14.14 -5.01 2.10
N ILE A 62 -14.56 -4.41 1.00
CA ILE A 62 -13.71 -3.67 0.09
C ILE A 62 -14.15 -2.21 0.06
N VAL A 63 -13.22 -1.28 0.09
CA VAL A 63 -13.52 0.14 -0.06
C VAL A 63 -12.79 0.75 -1.23
N GLY A 64 -13.32 1.84 -1.77
CA GLY A 64 -12.70 2.53 -2.88
C GLY A 64 -13.52 3.71 -3.37
N TYR A 65 -13.42 3.98 -4.67
CA TYR A 65 -14.28 4.96 -5.31
C TYR A 65 -14.64 4.57 -6.74
N SER A 66 -15.81 5.02 -7.18
CA SER A 66 -16.26 5.02 -8.57
C SER A 66 -16.32 6.44 -9.11
N ILE A 67 -16.19 6.64 -10.41
CA ILE A 67 -16.41 7.92 -11.08
C ILE A 67 -17.75 7.86 -11.81
N ASN A 68 -18.63 8.82 -11.54
CA ASN A 68 -19.94 8.90 -12.19
C ASN A 68 -19.88 9.64 -13.54
N ASP A 69 -21.02 9.66 -14.25
CA ASP A 69 -21.18 10.28 -15.57
C ASP A 69 -20.78 11.78 -15.67
N ILE A 70 -20.67 12.49 -14.54
CA ILE A 70 -20.24 13.90 -14.49
C ILE A 70 -18.80 14.07 -13.96
N GLY A 71 -18.06 12.97 -13.80
CA GLY A 71 -16.65 12.98 -13.41
C GLY A 71 -16.39 13.08 -11.90
N ARG A 72 -17.41 12.96 -11.05
CA ARG A 72 -17.26 13.02 -9.58
C ARG A 72 -16.95 11.65 -9.01
N LYS A 73 -16.07 11.61 -8.01
CA LYS A 73 -15.77 10.38 -7.28
C LYS A 73 -16.82 10.11 -6.21
N GLN A 74 -17.26 8.87 -6.09
CA GLN A 74 -18.18 8.40 -5.06
C GLN A 74 -17.49 7.28 -4.28
N ALA A 75 -17.26 7.51 -2.99
CA ALA A 75 -16.71 6.49 -2.10
C ALA A 75 -17.71 5.33 -1.94
N PHE A 76 -17.21 4.10 -1.96
CA PHE A 76 -18.04 2.92 -1.76
C PHE A 76 -17.46 1.98 -0.71
N VAL A 77 -18.35 1.17 -0.15
CA VAL A 77 -18.04 -0.11 0.50
C VAL A 77 -18.69 -1.23 -0.31
N TRP A 78 -18.03 -2.37 -0.44
CA TRP A 78 -18.53 -3.54 -1.17
C TRP A 78 -18.31 -4.79 -0.32
N ASP A 79 -19.29 -5.69 -0.33
CA ASP A 79 -19.13 -7.07 0.11
C ASP A 79 -19.95 -8.01 -0.79
N ALA A 80 -19.69 -9.31 -0.70
CA ALA A 80 -20.34 -10.30 -1.56
C ALA A 80 -21.85 -10.47 -1.30
N ASN A 81 -22.36 -10.08 -0.13
CA ASN A 81 -23.76 -10.27 0.26
C ASN A 81 -24.63 -9.07 -0.16
N GLU A 82 -24.12 -7.86 0.02
CA GLU A 82 -24.85 -6.61 -0.20
C GLU A 82 -24.42 -5.91 -1.50
N GLY A 83 -23.32 -6.35 -2.12
CA GLY A 83 -22.76 -5.73 -3.32
C GLY A 83 -22.18 -4.34 -3.03
N MET A 84 -22.08 -3.52 -4.06
CA MET A 84 -21.55 -2.16 -3.94
C MET A 84 -22.55 -1.22 -3.27
N GLN A 85 -22.13 -0.55 -2.21
CA GLN A 85 -22.91 0.39 -1.41
C GLN A 85 -22.20 1.76 -1.38
N ASP A 86 -22.96 2.82 -1.63
CA ASP A 86 -22.44 4.18 -1.61
C ASP A 86 -22.29 4.59 -0.14
N ILE A 87 -21.09 4.99 0.26
CA ILE A 87 -20.82 5.52 1.61
C ILE A 87 -21.53 6.87 1.80
N GLY A 88 -21.86 7.52 0.67
CA GLY A 88 -22.45 8.83 0.59
C GLY A 88 -21.41 9.93 0.57
N THR A 89 -21.92 11.15 0.57
CA THR A 89 -21.17 12.39 0.67
C THR A 89 -21.89 13.27 1.69
N ILE A 90 -21.15 14.02 2.50
CA ILE A 90 -21.76 15.16 3.21
C ILE A 90 -21.68 16.34 2.24
N GLY A 91 -22.69 16.46 1.37
CA GLY A 91 -22.73 17.43 0.26
C GLY A 91 -22.96 16.76 -1.10
N ASN A 92 -22.79 17.50 -2.20
CA ASN A 92 -22.95 16.99 -3.57
C ASN A 92 -21.61 16.79 -4.32
N ASP A 93 -20.48 16.81 -3.61
CA ASP A 93 -19.12 16.82 -4.20
C ASP A 93 -18.41 15.46 -4.11
N SER A 94 -17.14 15.35 -4.52
CA SER A 94 -16.43 14.07 -4.61
C SER A 94 -16.06 13.49 -3.24
N SER A 95 -16.10 12.17 -3.10
CA SER A 95 -15.54 11.43 -1.96
C SER A 95 -14.64 10.27 -2.41
N CYS A 96 -13.69 9.89 -1.56
CA CYS A 96 -12.86 8.70 -1.72
C CYS A 96 -12.70 8.00 -0.38
N ALA A 97 -12.90 6.68 -0.36
CA ALA A 97 -12.45 5.82 0.72
C ALA A 97 -11.06 5.27 0.39
N TYR A 98 -10.14 5.35 1.37
CA TYR A 98 -8.76 4.93 1.22
C TYR A 98 -8.39 3.70 2.03
N SER A 99 -8.98 3.52 3.21
CA SER A 99 -8.67 2.37 4.06
C SER A 99 -9.87 1.94 4.91
N ILE A 100 -9.90 0.66 5.28
CA ILE A 100 -10.93 0.02 6.10
C ILE A 100 -10.28 -0.86 7.15
N ASN A 101 -10.78 -0.83 8.39
CA ASN A 101 -10.36 -1.76 9.44
C ASN A 101 -11.32 -2.96 9.59
N ASP A 102 -10.98 -3.92 10.43
CA ASP A 102 -11.79 -5.15 10.61
C ASP A 102 -13.13 -4.91 11.34
N ASP A 103 -13.28 -3.75 12.00
CA ASP A 103 -14.56 -3.32 12.58
C ASP A 103 -15.49 -2.66 11.53
N GLY A 104 -15.05 -2.60 10.27
CA GLY A 104 -15.80 -1.99 9.16
C GLY A 104 -15.79 -0.47 9.18
N GLN A 105 -14.86 0.16 9.92
CA GLN A 105 -14.67 1.60 9.91
C GLN A 105 -13.83 2.01 8.70
N VAL A 106 -14.31 3.00 7.96
CA VAL A 106 -13.72 3.44 6.70
C VAL A 106 -13.20 4.86 6.82
N VAL A 107 -11.99 5.13 6.32
CA VAL A 107 -11.41 6.47 6.31
C VAL A 107 -11.08 6.94 4.90
N GLY A 108 -11.04 8.25 4.72
CA GLY A 108 -10.73 8.86 3.43
C GLY A 108 -10.91 10.37 3.45
N TYR A 109 -11.39 10.94 2.34
CA TYR A 109 -11.79 12.34 2.29
C TYR A 109 -13.12 12.56 1.56
N SER A 110 -13.79 13.65 1.93
CA SER A 110 -14.92 14.22 1.20
C SER A 110 -14.61 15.66 0.86
N GLU A 111 -14.99 16.09 -0.34
CA GLU A 111 -15.02 17.50 -0.73
C GLU A 111 -16.24 18.18 -0.08
N TYR A 112 -16.03 19.38 0.48
CA TYR A 112 -17.07 20.17 1.14
C TYR A 112 -17.51 21.40 0.32
N ASP A 113 -16.63 21.94 -0.55
CA ASP A 113 -16.92 23.02 -1.53
C ASP A 113 -15.75 23.13 -2.53
N CYS A 114 -15.75 22.31 -3.59
CA CYS A 114 -14.84 22.30 -4.78
C CYS A 114 -13.30 22.42 -4.57
N SER A 115 -12.79 22.56 -3.35
CA SER A 115 -11.36 22.81 -3.06
C SER A 115 -10.91 22.46 -1.64
N GLN A 116 -11.85 22.17 -0.72
CA GLN A 116 -11.54 21.78 0.65
C GLN A 116 -11.89 20.32 0.89
N ARG A 117 -10.89 19.45 0.76
CA ARG A 117 -10.98 18.05 1.19
C ARG A 117 -10.95 17.98 2.71
N LYS A 118 -11.84 17.20 3.30
CA LYS A 118 -11.90 16.94 4.73
C LYS A 118 -11.77 15.46 5.00
N ALA A 119 -10.84 15.12 5.89
CA ALA A 119 -10.65 13.76 6.36
C ALA A 119 -11.91 13.29 7.11
N PHE A 120 -12.41 12.11 6.75
CA PHE A 120 -13.54 11.49 7.42
C PHE A 120 -13.20 10.11 7.98
N ILE A 121 -14.00 9.70 8.96
CA ILE A 121 -14.25 8.30 9.34
C ILE A 121 -15.73 8.00 9.15
N TRP A 122 -16.05 6.82 8.64
CA TRP A 122 -17.40 6.34 8.42
C TRP A 122 -17.57 4.98 9.06
N ASP A 123 -18.75 4.73 9.62
CA ASP A 123 -19.21 3.38 9.91
C ASP A 123 -20.69 3.26 9.54
N LYS A 124 -21.15 2.02 9.31
CA LYS A 124 -22.52 1.75 8.84
C LYS A 124 -23.60 2.25 9.81
N THR A 125 -23.29 2.41 11.09
CA THR A 125 -24.27 2.80 12.12
C THR A 125 -24.36 4.31 12.31
N LYS A 126 -23.23 5.02 12.26
CA LYS A 126 -23.16 6.45 12.55
C LYS A 126 -23.06 7.33 11.29
N GLY A 127 -22.68 6.74 10.15
CA GLY A 127 -22.45 7.47 8.90
C GLY A 127 -21.12 8.22 8.91
N ILE A 128 -21.01 9.24 8.04
CA ILE A 128 -19.76 10.02 7.88
C ILE A 128 -19.58 10.98 9.07
N HIS A 129 -18.39 10.95 9.66
CA HIS A 129 -17.91 11.91 10.65
C HIS A 129 -16.58 12.52 10.20
N TYR A 130 -16.47 13.84 10.23
CA TYR A 130 -15.18 14.48 9.99
C TYR A 130 -14.27 14.38 11.21
N LEU A 131 -12.97 14.18 10.99
CA LEU A 131 -11.97 14.09 12.06
C LEU A 131 -11.71 15.43 12.79
N ASN A 132 -12.49 16.47 12.47
CA ASN A 132 -12.49 17.83 13.04
C ASN A 132 -11.10 18.48 13.13
N THR A 133 -10.68 19.14 12.05
CA THR A 133 -9.63 20.16 12.15
C THR A 133 -10.24 21.41 12.79
N LYS A 134 -9.64 21.92 13.88
CA LYS A 134 -10.14 23.09 14.63
C LYS A 134 -10.43 24.34 13.77
N ASN A 135 -9.99 24.36 12.51
CA ASN A 135 -10.10 25.49 11.59
C ASN A 135 -10.62 25.12 10.19
N ASN A 136 -11.26 23.95 9.98
CA ASN A 136 -11.73 23.48 8.66
C ASN A 136 -10.63 23.37 7.58
N ASN A 137 -9.36 23.24 7.98
CA ASN A 137 -8.26 23.13 7.04
C ASN A 137 -8.33 21.82 6.24
N LEU A 138 -7.76 21.86 5.04
CA LEU A 138 -7.64 20.71 4.15
C LEU A 138 -6.99 19.54 4.89
N SER A 139 -7.61 18.36 4.80
CA SER A 139 -7.13 17.14 5.43
C SER A 139 -7.55 15.91 4.64
N GLU A 140 -6.73 14.86 4.68
CA GLU A 140 -7.05 13.54 4.16
C GLU A 140 -6.57 12.49 5.17
N ALA A 141 -7.38 11.45 5.38
CA ALA A 141 -7.00 10.26 6.11
C ALA A 141 -6.63 9.16 5.10
N TYR A 142 -5.48 8.53 5.29
CA TYR A 142 -4.95 7.51 4.37
C TYR A 142 -5.05 6.10 4.92
N SER A 143 -4.90 5.90 6.22
CA SER A 143 -4.90 4.57 6.82
C SER A 143 -5.51 4.58 8.23
N ILE A 144 -6.16 3.47 8.59
CA ILE A 144 -6.76 3.21 9.90
C ILE A 144 -6.31 1.83 10.40
N ASN A 145 -6.01 1.69 11.70
CA ASN A 145 -5.78 0.39 12.30
C ASN A 145 -7.00 -0.13 13.09
N ASN A 146 -6.96 -1.40 13.51
CA ASN A 146 -8.02 -2.04 14.31
C ASN A 146 -8.18 -1.48 15.73
N SER A 147 -7.38 -0.49 16.15
CA SER A 147 -7.62 0.27 17.39
C SER A 147 -8.33 1.60 17.12
N GLY A 148 -8.78 1.84 15.88
CA GLY A 148 -9.45 3.07 15.46
C GLY A 148 -8.51 4.28 15.34
N GLN A 149 -7.19 4.05 15.31
CA GLN A 149 -6.22 5.13 15.10
C GLN A 149 -6.09 5.41 13.61
N VAL A 150 -6.20 6.68 13.25
CA VAL A 150 -6.21 7.13 11.85
C VAL A 150 -5.00 8.01 11.57
N VAL A 151 -4.33 7.79 10.45
CA VAL A 151 -3.20 8.63 10.01
C VAL A 151 -3.45 9.26 8.65
N GLY A 152 -2.76 10.35 8.39
CA GLY A 152 -2.88 11.10 7.16
C GLY A 152 -2.11 12.40 7.22
N PHE A 153 -2.64 13.44 6.59
CA PHE A 153 -2.11 14.79 6.69
C PHE A 153 -3.20 15.84 6.88
N SER A 154 -2.82 16.95 7.52
CA SER A 154 -3.65 18.14 7.60
C SER A 154 -2.83 19.39 7.29
N VAL A 155 -3.47 20.40 6.73
CA VAL A 155 -2.86 21.71 6.53
C VAL A 155 -3.04 22.54 7.80
N THR A 156 -1.99 23.16 8.29
CA THR A 156 -2.02 24.08 9.44
C THR A 156 -2.41 25.50 8.99
N ASN A 157 -2.69 26.40 9.94
CA ASN A 157 -3.13 27.77 9.63
C ASN A 157 -2.09 28.61 8.87
N ASN A 158 -0.81 28.25 8.95
CA ASN A 158 0.29 28.85 8.18
C ASN A 158 0.52 28.13 6.84
N GLY A 159 -0.36 27.23 6.41
CA GLY A 159 -0.31 26.55 5.12
C GLY A 159 0.62 25.33 5.05
N GLN A 160 1.21 24.88 6.16
CA GLN A 160 2.11 23.72 6.17
C GLN A 160 1.31 22.42 6.18
N ARG A 161 1.70 21.48 5.33
CA ARG A 161 1.17 20.10 5.35
C ARG A 161 1.90 19.32 6.44
N LYS A 162 1.16 18.81 7.43
CA LYS A 162 1.71 18.06 8.57
C LYS A 162 1.06 16.68 8.67
N ALA A 163 1.89 15.66 8.84
CA ALA A 163 1.44 14.33 9.16
C ALA A 163 0.68 14.34 10.50
N PHE A 164 -0.42 13.59 10.60
CA PHE A 164 -1.15 13.45 11.84
C PHE A 164 -1.43 12.00 12.22
N ILE A 165 -1.70 11.80 13.50
CA ILE A 165 -2.44 10.67 14.05
C ILE A 165 -3.69 11.19 14.76
N TRP A 166 -4.81 10.49 14.61
CA TRP A 166 -6.09 10.80 15.22
C TRP A 166 -6.59 9.58 16.00
N ASP A 167 -7.18 9.84 17.16
CA ASP A 167 -8.02 8.88 17.87
C ASP A 167 -9.27 9.61 18.40
N GLU A 168 -10.37 8.89 18.63
CA GLU A 168 -11.65 9.47 19.03
C GLU A 168 -11.55 10.29 20.33
N THR A 169 -10.62 9.95 21.21
CA THR A 169 -10.48 10.58 22.54
C THR A 169 -9.64 11.86 22.50
N LYS A 170 -8.62 11.93 21.63
CA LYS A 170 -7.65 13.03 21.59
C LYS A 170 -7.82 13.94 20.38
N GLY A 171 -8.54 13.50 19.36
CA GLY A 171 -8.62 14.19 18.07
C GLY A 171 -7.29 14.18 17.32
N ILE A 172 -7.13 15.10 16.37
CA ILE A 172 -5.92 15.21 15.53
C ILE A 172 -4.72 15.66 16.36
N GLN A 173 -3.64 14.90 16.26
CA GLN A 173 -2.33 15.19 16.81
C GLN A 173 -1.29 15.18 15.69
N ASN A 174 -0.55 16.28 15.50
CA ASN A 174 0.50 16.32 14.51
C ASN A 174 1.70 15.47 14.95
N LEU A 175 2.22 14.65 14.03
CA LEU A 175 3.48 13.94 14.24
C LEU A 175 4.59 15.00 14.20
N SER A 176 5.22 15.23 15.35
CA SER A 176 6.27 16.25 15.48
C SER A 176 7.56 15.70 14.89
N ILE A 177 7.83 16.02 13.62
CA ILE A 177 9.06 15.65 12.92
C ILE A 177 9.97 16.88 12.93
N SER A 178 11.19 16.78 13.46
CA SER A 178 12.05 17.97 13.64
C SER A 178 12.44 18.57 12.29
N ASP A 179 12.40 19.91 12.21
CA ASP A 179 12.90 20.71 11.08
C ASP A 179 12.22 20.44 9.72
N ASP A 180 11.05 19.78 9.72
CA ASP A 180 10.25 19.53 8.52
C ASP A 180 9.41 20.75 8.13
N ILE A 181 9.42 21.09 6.85
CA ILE A 181 8.48 22.07 6.28
C ILE A 181 7.19 21.40 5.80
N GLU A 182 7.24 20.09 5.51
CA GLU A 182 6.11 19.27 5.08
C GLU A 182 6.24 17.82 5.57
N SER A 183 5.12 17.18 5.91
CA SER A 183 5.04 15.74 6.18
C SER A 183 3.67 15.12 5.89
N SER A 184 3.67 13.81 5.58
CA SER A 184 2.46 12.98 5.50
C SER A 184 2.72 11.59 6.09
N ALA A 185 1.72 11.04 6.78
CA ALA A 185 1.70 9.64 7.20
C ALA A 185 0.81 8.83 6.24
N TYR A 186 1.32 7.72 5.71
CA TYR A 186 0.60 6.90 4.72
C TYR A 186 -0.02 5.64 5.30
N ALA A 187 0.69 4.95 6.20
CA ALA A 187 0.20 3.70 6.78
C ALA A 187 0.50 3.60 8.27
N ILE A 188 -0.33 2.87 9.00
CA ILE A 188 -0.22 2.59 10.43
C ILE A 188 -0.48 1.11 10.69
N ASN A 189 0.40 0.43 11.43
CA ASN A 189 0.17 -0.97 11.80
C ASN A 189 -0.62 -1.11 13.11
N CYS A 190 -0.94 -2.35 13.50
CA CYS A 190 -1.70 -2.66 14.71
C CYS A 190 -0.98 -2.31 16.03
N PHE A 191 0.30 -1.96 15.99
CA PHE A 191 1.06 -1.49 17.14
C PHE A 191 1.18 0.05 17.18
N GLY A 192 0.54 0.74 16.25
CA GLY A 192 0.59 2.20 16.16
C GLY A 192 1.89 2.74 15.56
N LYS A 193 2.69 1.90 14.91
CA LYS A 193 3.86 2.37 14.13
C LYS A 193 3.38 2.94 12.81
N VAL A 194 3.86 4.13 12.50
CA VAL A 194 3.41 4.90 11.33
C VAL A 194 4.56 5.05 10.35
N VAL A 195 4.31 4.80 9.07
CA VAL A 195 5.25 5.11 7.99
C VAL A 195 4.74 6.27 7.15
N GLY A 196 5.65 7.12 6.69
CA GLY A 196 5.32 8.28 5.87
C GLY A 196 6.54 8.93 5.27
N TYR A 197 6.40 10.19 4.85
CA TYR A 197 7.51 11.01 4.39
C TYR A 197 7.50 12.40 5.03
N SER A 198 8.68 12.98 5.12
CA SER A 198 8.90 14.38 5.50
C SER A 198 9.84 15.06 4.53
N VAL A 199 9.69 16.37 4.40
CA VAL A 199 10.56 17.26 3.63
C VAL A 199 11.22 18.24 4.59
N SER A 200 12.55 18.20 4.66
CA SER A 200 13.31 19.16 5.49
C SER A 200 13.38 20.54 4.84
N SER A 201 13.85 21.55 5.59
CA SER A 201 14.12 22.89 5.07
C SER A 201 15.08 22.92 3.87
N ASP A 202 15.96 21.93 3.76
CA ASP A 202 16.91 21.77 2.64
C ASP A 202 16.30 21.01 1.45
N LEU A 203 14.97 20.82 1.45
CA LEU A 203 14.19 20.11 0.43
C LEU A 203 14.55 18.63 0.27
N ILE A 204 15.12 18.03 1.32
CA ILE A 204 15.43 16.60 1.33
C ILE A 204 14.17 15.83 1.74
N VAL A 205 13.69 14.96 0.85
CA VAL A 205 12.60 14.03 1.13
C VAL A 205 13.17 12.81 1.84
N LYS A 206 12.59 12.45 2.98
CA LYS A 206 12.96 11.26 3.75
C LYS A 206 11.72 10.46 4.12
N ALA A 207 11.78 9.15 3.97
CA ALA A 207 10.82 8.28 4.60
C ALA A 207 11.10 8.20 6.11
N PHE A 208 10.05 8.08 6.92
CA PHE A 208 10.16 7.96 8.37
C PHE A 208 9.33 6.79 8.89
N ILE A 209 9.76 6.22 10.02
CA ILE A 209 8.90 5.44 10.93
C ILE A 209 8.73 6.27 12.20
N TRP A 210 7.48 6.52 12.58
CA TRP A 210 7.13 7.14 13.85
C TRP A 210 6.59 6.08 14.81
N ASN A 211 7.12 6.08 16.03
CA ASN A 211 6.67 5.23 17.13
C ASN A 211 5.85 6.04 18.14
N SER A 212 4.97 5.37 18.89
CA SER A 212 4.10 5.99 19.91
C SER A 212 4.84 6.81 20.97
N ASP A 213 6.11 6.47 21.21
CA ASP A 213 6.99 7.16 22.17
C ASP A 213 7.59 8.45 21.59
N LYS A 214 7.09 8.89 20.41
CA LYS A 214 7.55 10.03 19.60
C LYS A 214 8.96 9.88 19.04
N ASP A 215 9.48 8.66 19.03
CA ASP A 215 10.73 8.33 18.37
C ASP A 215 10.52 8.25 16.86
N ILE A 216 11.49 8.81 16.11
CA ILE A 216 11.46 8.86 14.65
C ILE A 216 12.72 8.19 14.12
N GLN A 217 12.51 7.14 13.34
CA GLN A 217 13.56 6.49 12.59
C GLN A 217 13.50 6.94 11.13
N GLU A 218 14.56 7.55 10.63
CA GLU A 218 14.69 7.83 9.19
C GLU A 218 15.00 6.53 8.45
N LEU A 219 14.33 6.32 7.31
CA LEU A 219 14.54 5.16 6.45
C LEU A 219 15.43 5.51 5.25
N PRO A 220 16.28 4.57 4.78
CA PRO A 220 16.87 4.68 3.46
C PRO A 220 15.79 4.52 2.38
N GLY A 221 15.82 5.35 1.34
CA GLY A 221 14.81 5.33 0.26
C GLY A 221 13.67 6.32 0.47
N PHE A 222 12.97 6.69 -0.61
CA PHE A 222 12.25 7.97 -0.65
C PHE A 222 10.83 7.92 -0.06
N LEU A 223 10.06 6.85 -0.24
CA LEU A 223 8.65 6.81 0.17
C LEU A 223 8.23 5.41 0.65
N GLY A 224 7.87 5.28 1.92
CA GLY A 224 7.20 4.08 2.46
C GLY A 224 5.69 4.16 2.23
N SER A 225 5.11 3.13 1.62
CA SER A 225 3.68 3.05 1.29
C SER A 225 2.88 2.27 2.33
N ASP A 226 3.46 1.22 2.92
CA ASP A 226 2.76 0.32 3.83
C ASP A 226 3.72 -0.32 4.85
N ILE A 227 3.17 -0.81 5.97
CA ILE A 227 3.90 -1.44 7.07
C ILE A 227 3.08 -2.58 7.69
N ASN A 228 3.64 -3.79 7.73
CA ASN A 228 2.96 -4.93 8.35
C ASN A 228 3.18 -5.01 9.87
N LYS A 229 2.54 -5.98 10.52
CA LYS A 229 2.65 -6.22 11.97
C LYS A 229 4.07 -6.49 12.45
N SER A 230 4.87 -7.17 11.63
CA SER A 230 6.28 -7.46 11.92
C SER A 230 7.19 -6.23 11.79
N GLY A 231 6.65 -5.10 11.31
CA GLY A 231 7.40 -3.86 11.10
C GLY A 231 8.19 -3.84 9.78
N GLN A 232 7.88 -4.75 8.86
CA GLN A 232 8.42 -4.68 7.51
C GLN A 232 7.74 -3.54 6.76
N VAL A 233 8.54 -2.69 6.13
CA VAL A 233 8.08 -1.52 5.37
C VAL A 233 8.32 -1.76 3.90
N ILE A 234 7.32 -1.43 3.09
CA ILE A 234 7.43 -1.46 1.62
C ILE A 234 7.21 -0.07 1.06
N GLY A 235 7.65 0.13 -0.18
CA GLY A 235 7.41 1.38 -0.87
C GLY A 235 8.14 1.44 -2.20
N PHE A 236 8.58 2.64 -2.58
CA PHE A 236 9.42 2.81 -3.74
C PHE A 236 10.47 3.91 -3.58
N TYR A 237 11.52 3.82 -4.39
CA TYR A 237 12.59 4.81 -4.46
C TYR A 237 12.93 5.18 -5.91
N SER A 238 13.40 6.40 -6.14
CA SER A 238 13.81 6.89 -7.46
C SER A 238 15.30 6.66 -7.70
N LEU A 239 15.67 6.27 -8.92
CA LEU A 239 17.08 6.16 -9.31
C LEU A 239 17.60 7.51 -9.85
N PRO A 240 18.91 7.83 -9.73
CA PRO A 240 19.48 9.14 -10.09
C PRO A 240 19.28 9.62 -11.54
N GLN A 241 18.79 8.77 -12.45
CA GLN A 241 18.43 9.14 -13.83
C GLN A 241 17.08 8.58 -14.30
N HIS A 242 16.35 7.80 -13.48
CA HIS A 242 15.26 6.94 -13.96
C HIS A 242 14.18 6.62 -12.91
N ASN A 243 13.14 5.97 -13.44
CA ASN A 243 12.05 5.17 -12.89
C ASN A 243 12.13 4.71 -11.42
N ASN A 244 10.94 4.57 -10.83
CA ASN A 244 10.71 4.12 -9.47
C ASN A 244 10.99 2.62 -9.33
N ARG A 245 11.53 2.21 -8.20
CA ARG A 245 11.78 0.80 -7.87
C ARG A 245 11.14 0.43 -6.54
N ALA A 246 10.39 -0.66 -6.53
CA ALA A 246 9.76 -1.20 -5.35
C ALA A 246 10.82 -1.75 -4.39
N PHE A 247 10.65 -1.49 -3.10
CA PHE A 247 11.56 -2.01 -2.06
C PHE A 247 10.80 -2.72 -0.93
N LEU A 248 11.55 -3.54 -0.19
CA LEU A 248 11.20 -4.09 1.11
C LEU A 248 12.32 -3.75 2.11
N TRP A 249 11.94 -3.20 3.25
CA TRP A 249 12.83 -2.93 4.38
C TRP A 249 12.37 -3.74 5.59
N ASN A 250 13.30 -4.42 6.27
CA ASN A 250 13.01 -5.37 7.34
C ASN A 250 13.74 -5.05 8.67
N GLY A 251 14.18 -3.81 8.86
CA GLY A 251 14.97 -3.42 10.03
C GLY A 251 16.48 -3.36 9.82
N SER A 252 16.99 -3.69 8.63
CA SER A 252 18.43 -3.60 8.31
C SER A 252 18.90 -2.19 7.91
N GLU A 253 20.22 -2.01 7.77
CA GLU A 253 20.79 -0.75 7.27
C GLU A 253 20.43 -0.45 5.81
N GLU A 254 20.19 -1.49 5.01
CA GLU A 254 19.81 -1.39 3.59
C GLU A 254 18.39 -1.94 3.36
N PHE A 255 17.72 -1.46 2.31
CA PHE A 255 16.48 -2.07 1.81
C PHE A 255 16.78 -3.07 0.69
N GLN A 256 15.89 -4.04 0.52
CA GLN A 256 15.90 -4.96 -0.61
C GLN A 256 15.14 -4.35 -1.79
N ASP A 257 15.79 -4.24 -2.94
CA ASP A 257 15.14 -3.98 -4.23
C ASP A 257 14.36 -5.22 -4.70
N LEU A 258 13.07 -5.05 -4.99
CA LEU A 258 12.18 -6.14 -5.39
C LEU A 258 12.27 -6.49 -6.88
N GLY A 259 12.92 -5.67 -7.69
CA GLY A 259 13.01 -5.88 -9.13
C GLY A 259 11.85 -5.27 -9.93
N THR A 260 11.66 -5.81 -11.13
CA THR A 260 10.53 -5.55 -12.03
C THR A 260 10.07 -6.88 -12.63
N ILE A 261 8.84 -6.96 -13.14
CA ILE A 261 8.33 -8.19 -13.81
C ILE A 261 9.20 -8.56 -15.01
N SER A 262 9.83 -7.58 -15.67
CA SER A 262 10.57 -7.80 -16.92
C SER A 262 11.90 -8.52 -16.73
N HIS A 263 12.39 -8.77 -15.50
CA HIS A 263 13.62 -9.52 -15.13
C HIS A 263 14.92 -9.19 -15.91
N ASN A 264 14.91 -8.25 -16.85
CA ASN A 264 15.94 -8.10 -17.87
C ASN A 264 16.87 -6.94 -17.53
N ILE A 265 18.13 -7.29 -17.29
CA ILE A 265 19.21 -6.55 -16.60
C ILE A 265 19.66 -5.20 -17.21
N ASN A 266 19.08 -4.74 -18.33
CA ASN A 266 19.31 -3.39 -18.88
C ASN A 266 18.17 -2.43 -18.49
N LEU A 267 17.82 -2.45 -17.20
CA LEU A 267 16.67 -1.81 -16.53
C LEU A 267 16.83 -0.29 -16.32
N GLN A 268 16.98 0.47 -17.39
CA GLN A 268 16.95 1.94 -17.26
C GLN A 268 15.51 2.49 -17.31
N PHE A 269 14.50 1.74 -17.76
CA PHE A 269 13.20 2.34 -18.12
C PHE A 269 11.94 1.64 -17.58
N PHE A 270 12.02 0.82 -16.53
CA PHE A 270 10.84 0.13 -15.98
C PHE A 270 10.55 0.54 -14.53
N ASP A 271 9.33 1.04 -14.29
CA ASP A 271 8.84 1.32 -12.95
C ASP A 271 8.44 0.03 -12.22
N SER A 272 8.64 0.01 -10.91
CA SER A 272 7.89 -0.81 -9.97
C SER A 272 7.56 -0.02 -8.71
N LYS A 273 6.35 -0.22 -8.18
CA LYS A 273 5.93 0.37 -6.89
C LYS A 273 5.15 -0.66 -6.09
N ALA A 274 5.55 -0.84 -4.84
CA ALA A 274 4.80 -1.64 -3.88
C ALA A 274 3.73 -0.76 -3.20
N HIS A 275 2.52 -1.30 -3.10
CA HIS A 275 1.36 -0.62 -2.53
C HIS A 275 0.93 -1.20 -1.19
N SER A 276 0.98 -2.52 -1.03
CA SER A 276 0.55 -3.17 0.22
C SER A 276 1.35 -4.44 0.52
N ILE A 277 1.48 -4.77 1.80
CA ILE A 277 2.12 -5.97 2.33
C ILE A 277 1.26 -6.61 3.42
N ASN A 278 0.98 -7.91 3.31
CA ASN A 278 0.32 -8.63 4.40
C ASN A 278 1.31 -9.15 5.46
N ASP A 279 0.76 -9.69 6.56
CA ASP A 279 1.56 -10.21 7.68
C ASP A 279 2.38 -11.47 7.35
N SER A 280 2.10 -12.13 6.23
CA SER A 280 2.91 -13.24 5.70
C SER A 280 4.09 -12.75 4.84
N GLY A 281 4.21 -11.44 4.63
CA GLY A 281 5.27 -10.83 3.82
C GLY A 281 5.03 -10.90 2.31
N VAL A 282 3.79 -11.15 1.88
CA VAL A 282 3.39 -11.08 0.48
C VAL A 282 3.09 -9.63 0.12
N ILE A 283 3.68 -9.16 -0.97
CA ILE A 283 3.65 -7.76 -1.41
C ILE A 283 2.91 -7.66 -2.75
N VAL A 284 2.05 -6.66 -2.89
CA VAL A 284 1.37 -6.35 -4.15
C VAL A 284 1.64 -4.93 -4.61
N GLY A 285 1.51 -4.69 -5.91
CA GLY A 285 1.74 -3.39 -6.50
C GLY A 285 1.60 -3.38 -8.02
N TYR A 286 2.38 -2.53 -8.68
CA TYR A 286 2.51 -2.54 -10.13
C TYR A 286 3.95 -2.52 -10.59
N SER A 287 4.19 -3.04 -11.78
CA SER A 287 5.45 -2.93 -12.50
C SER A 287 5.21 -2.81 -14.00
N ASP A 288 6.11 -2.13 -14.69
CA ASP A 288 6.11 -2.11 -16.15
C ASP A 288 6.64 -3.45 -16.71
N LYS A 289 5.88 -4.03 -17.63
CA LYS A 289 6.22 -5.24 -18.38
C LYS A 289 6.49 -4.87 -19.84
N LEU A 290 7.64 -5.27 -20.36
CA LEU A 290 7.90 -5.20 -21.81
C LEU A 290 7.00 -6.22 -22.52
N ILE A 291 6.04 -5.73 -23.31
CA ILE A 291 5.06 -6.56 -24.00
C ILE A 291 5.41 -6.76 -25.48
N ASN A 292 6.16 -5.84 -26.09
CA ASN A 292 6.72 -6.01 -27.42
C ASN A 292 8.18 -5.55 -27.45
N LYS A 293 9.10 -6.50 -27.71
CA LYS A 293 10.54 -6.21 -27.77
C LYS A 293 10.95 -5.40 -29.00
N GLU A 294 10.29 -5.62 -30.13
CA GLU A 294 10.66 -5.00 -31.41
C GLU A 294 10.20 -3.55 -31.50
N GLN A 295 9.07 -3.24 -30.87
CA GLN A 295 8.48 -1.90 -30.83
C GLN A 295 8.80 -1.16 -29.53
N GLU A 296 9.57 -1.77 -28.63
CA GLU A 296 9.85 -1.26 -27.28
C GLU A 296 8.57 -0.87 -26.52
N GLU A 297 7.49 -1.63 -26.72
CA GLU A 297 6.19 -1.36 -26.11
C GLU A 297 6.13 -1.99 -24.72
N TRP A 298 5.78 -1.17 -23.73
CA TRP A 298 5.64 -1.56 -22.34
C TRP A 298 4.23 -1.29 -21.83
N ALA A 299 3.82 -2.08 -20.85
CA ALA A 299 2.53 -1.96 -20.21
C ALA A 299 2.65 -2.07 -18.70
N LYS A 300 1.91 -1.22 -18.00
CA LYS A 300 1.68 -1.36 -16.57
C LYS A 300 0.92 -2.66 -16.27
N ARG A 301 1.43 -3.45 -15.32
CA ARG A 301 0.88 -4.74 -14.87
C ARG A 301 0.86 -4.81 -13.34
N ALA A 302 -0.20 -5.38 -12.79
CA ALA A 302 -0.27 -5.70 -11.37
C ALA A 302 0.70 -6.84 -11.04
N PHE A 303 1.44 -6.73 -9.93
CA PHE A 303 2.32 -7.81 -9.47
C PHE A 303 1.91 -8.35 -8.10
N ILE A 304 2.31 -9.60 -7.86
CA ILE A 304 2.48 -10.19 -6.54
C ILE A 304 3.95 -10.57 -6.35
N TRP A 305 4.49 -10.39 -5.15
CA TRP A 305 5.85 -10.72 -4.81
C TRP A 305 5.89 -11.45 -3.47
N ASP A 306 6.69 -12.51 -3.40
CA ASP A 306 7.10 -13.12 -2.15
C ASP A 306 8.59 -13.52 -2.22
N SER A 307 9.15 -13.89 -1.06
CA SER A 307 10.57 -14.22 -0.95
C SER A 307 11.02 -15.43 -1.77
N LEU A 308 10.10 -16.36 -2.07
CA LEU A 308 10.34 -17.62 -2.76
C LEU A 308 10.19 -17.46 -4.29
N ASN A 309 9.10 -16.86 -4.74
CA ASN A 309 8.68 -16.76 -6.13
C ASN A 309 9.12 -15.46 -6.81
N LYS A 310 9.60 -14.48 -6.03
CA LYS A 310 9.93 -13.13 -6.52
C LYS A 310 8.73 -12.48 -7.22
N MET A 311 8.96 -11.47 -8.05
CA MET A 311 7.89 -10.69 -8.68
C MET A 311 7.23 -11.49 -9.80
N GLN A 312 5.94 -11.75 -9.67
CA GLN A 312 5.10 -12.41 -10.68
C GLN A 312 4.04 -11.44 -11.20
N ASP A 313 3.70 -11.54 -12.49
CA ASP A 313 2.58 -10.81 -13.08
C ASP A 313 1.27 -11.48 -12.66
N LEU A 314 0.38 -10.75 -11.98
CA LEU A 314 -0.92 -11.29 -11.56
C LEU A 314 -1.81 -11.69 -12.75
N ASN A 315 -1.55 -11.13 -13.95
CA ASN A 315 -2.26 -11.52 -15.16
C ASN A 315 -1.93 -12.96 -15.61
N ASP A 316 -0.76 -13.48 -15.21
CA ASP A 316 -0.36 -14.85 -15.51
C ASP A 316 -0.97 -15.86 -14.50
N LEU A 317 -1.72 -15.37 -13.49
CA LEU A 317 -2.29 -16.15 -12.38
C LEU A 317 -3.83 -16.20 -12.37
N ILE A 318 -4.47 -15.63 -13.39
CA ILE A 318 -5.93 -15.64 -13.58
C ILE A 318 -6.29 -16.38 -14.88
N ASP A 319 -7.59 -16.64 -15.09
CA ASP A 319 -8.05 -17.24 -16.34
C ASP A 319 -7.75 -16.30 -17.52
N PRO A 320 -6.93 -16.72 -18.51
CA PRO A 320 -6.59 -15.88 -19.66
C PRO A 320 -7.80 -15.57 -20.55
N SER A 321 -8.90 -16.31 -20.43
CA SER A 321 -10.17 -16.05 -21.12
C SER A 321 -11.08 -15.05 -20.42
N SER A 322 -10.69 -14.58 -19.22
CA SER A 322 -11.49 -13.62 -18.42
C SER A 322 -11.73 -12.26 -19.09
N GLY A 323 -10.93 -11.93 -20.11
CA GLY A 323 -10.96 -10.61 -20.77
C GLY A 323 -10.34 -9.49 -19.92
N TRP A 324 -9.79 -9.81 -18.76
CA TRP A 324 -9.19 -8.84 -17.85
C TRP A 324 -7.71 -8.59 -18.14
N VAL A 325 -7.33 -7.34 -17.89
CA VAL A 325 -5.95 -6.92 -17.88
C VAL A 325 -5.71 -6.12 -16.60
N LEU A 326 -5.18 -6.77 -15.56
CA LEU A 326 -4.90 -6.19 -14.25
C LEU A 326 -3.75 -5.20 -14.34
N LYS A 327 -3.99 -3.96 -13.86
CA LYS A 327 -3.05 -2.84 -13.99
C LYS A 327 -2.34 -2.54 -12.68
N GLU A 328 -3.06 -2.45 -11.57
CA GLU A 328 -2.47 -2.26 -10.25
C GLU A 328 -3.21 -3.10 -9.22
N ALA A 329 -2.46 -3.78 -8.37
CA ALA A 329 -2.96 -4.34 -7.12
C ALA A 329 -2.64 -3.33 -6.00
N LEU A 330 -3.67 -2.95 -5.23
CA LEU A 330 -3.62 -1.83 -4.29
C LEU A 330 -3.64 -2.28 -2.83
N SER A 331 -4.28 -3.41 -2.51
CA SER A 331 -4.31 -3.97 -1.17
C SER A 331 -4.37 -5.50 -1.19
N ILE A 332 -3.83 -6.13 -0.15
CA ILE A 332 -3.85 -7.57 0.09
C ILE A 332 -4.15 -7.85 1.56
N ASN A 333 -5.12 -8.71 1.84
CA ASN A 333 -5.48 -9.08 3.21
C ASN A 333 -4.72 -10.32 3.73
N SER A 334 -4.99 -10.77 4.96
CA SER A 334 -4.28 -11.90 5.58
C SER A 334 -4.61 -13.25 4.94
N HIS A 335 -5.77 -13.35 4.27
CA HIS A 335 -6.21 -14.51 3.51
C HIS A 335 -5.61 -14.56 2.09
N GLY A 336 -4.81 -13.56 1.71
CA GLY A 336 -4.21 -13.47 0.38
C GLY A 336 -5.20 -13.00 -0.70
N GLN A 337 -6.35 -12.46 -0.33
CA GLN A 337 -7.25 -11.80 -1.28
C GLN A 337 -6.67 -10.46 -1.68
N ILE A 338 -6.73 -10.13 -2.97
CA ILE A 338 -6.09 -8.95 -3.55
C ILE A 338 -7.13 -8.10 -4.26
N VAL A 339 -7.10 -6.80 -4.01
CA VAL A 339 -7.97 -5.84 -4.71
C VAL A 339 -7.15 -4.80 -5.45
N GLY A 340 -7.77 -4.21 -6.48
CA GLY A 340 -7.14 -3.18 -7.28
C GLY A 340 -8.00 -2.76 -8.45
N TRP A 341 -7.36 -2.37 -9.54
CA TRP A 341 -8.05 -2.00 -10.77
C TRP A 341 -7.35 -2.55 -12.02
N GLY A 342 -8.15 -2.81 -13.05
CA GLY A 342 -7.71 -3.33 -14.34
C GLY A 342 -8.58 -2.82 -15.47
N ILE A 343 -8.31 -3.28 -16.68
CA ILE A 343 -9.13 -3.03 -17.86
C ILE A 343 -9.96 -4.27 -18.17
N LYS A 344 -11.27 -4.08 -18.35
CA LYS A 344 -12.21 -5.10 -18.85
C LYS A 344 -13.12 -4.43 -19.88
N ASP A 345 -13.24 -5.01 -21.06
CA ASP A 345 -14.09 -4.47 -22.14
C ASP A 345 -13.88 -2.98 -22.45
N ARG A 346 -12.63 -2.50 -22.31
CA ARG A 346 -12.17 -1.10 -22.47
C ARG A 346 -12.51 -0.14 -21.31
N SER A 347 -13.17 -0.60 -20.26
CA SER A 347 -13.46 0.18 -19.05
C SER A 347 -12.47 -0.12 -17.92
N CYS A 348 -12.27 0.85 -17.03
CA CYS A 348 -11.42 0.69 -15.85
C CYS A 348 -12.26 0.14 -14.70
N CYS A 349 -12.08 -1.12 -14.36
CA CYS A 349 -12.93 -1.80 -13.39
C CYS A 349 -12.13 -2.23 -12.16
N ALA A 350 -12.79 -2.19 -11.00
CA ALA A 350 -12.22 -2.73 -9.77
C ALA A 350 -12.39 -4.25 -9.74
N PHE A 351 -11.40 -4.94 -9.21
CA PHE A 351 -11.41 -6.40 -9.09
C PHE A 351 -11.16 -6.85 -7.66
N LEU A 352 -11.61 -8.06 -7.36
CA LEU A 352 -11.19 -8.89 -6.24
C LEU A 352 -10.61 -10.20 -6.80
N LEU A 353 -9.40 -10.55 -6.39
CA LEU A 353 -8.79 -11.85 -6.60
C LEU A 353 -8.90 -12.66 -5.31
N THR A 354 -9.41 -13.89 -5.39
CA THR A 354 -9.48 -14.82 -4.27
C THR A 354 -8.66 -16.08 -4.58
N PRO A 355 -7.71 -16.51 -3.73
CA PRO A 355 -6.94 -17.71 -3.97
C PRO A 355 -7.81 -18.95 -4.19
N ILE A 356 -7.53 -19.71 -5.24
CA ILE A 356 -8.16 -21.01 -5.51
C ILE A 356 -7.47 -22.06 -4.62
N SER A 357 -8.27 -22.84 -3.89
CA SER A 357 -7.80 -23.85 -2.92
C SER A 357 -7.23 -25.10 -3.56
#